data_AF-A0A920F0M4-F1
#
_entry.id   AF-A0A920F0M4-F1
#
_cell.length_a   1.000
_cell.length_b   1.000
_cell.length_c   1.000
_cell.angle_alpha   90.00
_cell.angle_beta   90.00
_cell.angle_gamma   90.00
#
_symmetry.space_group_name_H-M   'P 1'
#
loop_
_entity.id
_entity.type
_entity.pdbx_description
1 polymer ?
#
loop_
_entity_poly.entity_id
_entity_poly.type
_entity_poly.pdbx_seq_one_letter_code
_entity_poly.pdbx_strand_id
1 'polypeptide(L)'
;MQGGARGQNAIIPMNLLNENKKCDHVVTGFWSRISASEARKYANVWVANKISTTGLKSIQSLSEWEVRSDSSYVHLCANETVDGIEFREIPI
;
A
#
# COMPACT_ATOMS: atom_id res chain seq x y z
N MET A 1 -3.50 -22.20 -12.98
CA MET A 1 -2.49 -21.90 -11.94
C MET A 1 -3.09 -20.84 -11.02
N GLN A 2 -3.31 -21.15 -9.74
CA GLN A 2 -3.89 -20.20 -8.78
C GLN A 2 -2.74 -19.52 -8.00
N GLY A 3 -2.70 -18.18 -7.99
CA GLY A 3 -1.55 -17.40 -7.48
C GLY A 3 -1.67 -16.85 -6.05
N GLY A 4 -2.82 -17.00 -5.40
CA GLY A 4 -3.09 -16.44 -4.06
C GLY A 4 -2.88 -14.91 -4.00
N ALA A 5 -2.77 -14.37 -2.78
CA ALA A 5 -2.56 -12.93 -2.56
C ALA A 5 -1.28 -12.40 -3.24
N ARG A 6 -0.22 -13.21 -3.29
CA ARG A 6 1.03 -12.83 -3.98
C ARG A 6 0.86 -12.67 -5.48
N GLY A 7 0.04 -13.50 -6.11
CA GLY A 7 -0.33 -13.32 -7.52
C GLY A 7 -1.15 -12.05 -7.74
N GLN A 8 -2.04 -11.71 -6.79
CA GLN A 8 -2.84 -10.49 -6.88
C GLN A 8 -2.01 -9.20 -6.82
N ASN A 9 -0.85 -9.21 -6.16
CA ASN A 9 0.05 -8.06 -6.15
C ASN A 9 0.50 -7.61 -7.56
N ALA A 10 0.53 -8.54 -8.53
CA ALA A 10 0.81 -8.22 -9.93
C ALA A 10 -0.49 -7.96 -10.73
N ILE A 11 -1.55 -8.75 -10.48
CA ILE A 11 -2.81 -8.66 -11.21
C ILE A 11 -3.51 -7.31 -10.98
N ILE A 12 -3.51 -6.79 -9.76
CA ILE A 12 -4.15 -5.50 -9.41
C ILE A 12 -3.62 -4.34 -10.26
N PRO A 13 -2.31 -4.02 -10.25
CA PRO A 13 -1.79 -2.93 -11.08
C PRO A 13 -1.98 -3.19 -12.58
N MET A 14 -1.89 -4.43 -13.05
CA MET A 14 -2.13 -4.71 -14.47
C MET A 14 -3.55 -4.44 -14.95
N ASN A 15 -4.54 -4.40 -14.04
CA ASN A 15 -5.95 -4.23 -14.40
C ASN A 15 -6.54 -2.88 -13.97
N LEU A 16 -6.03 -2.26 -12.89
CA LEU A 16 -6.63 -1.06 -12.31
C LEU A 16 -5.87 0.23 -12.62
N LEU A 17 -4.67 0.17 -13.20
CA LEU A 17 -3.95 1.38 -13.59
C LEU A 17 -4.66 2.13 -14.72
N ASN A 18 -4.86 3.42 -14.52
CA ASN A 18 -5.25 4.33 -15.58
C ASN A 18 -4.04 4.72 -16.46
N GLU A 19 -4.26 5.63 -17.41
CA GLU A 19 -3.24 6.12 -18.33
C GLU A 19 -2.01 6.75 -17.64
N ASN A 20 -2.16 7.29 -16.42
CA ASN A 20 -1.07 7.89 -15.66
C ASN A 20 -0.11 6.82 -15.08
N LYS A 21 -0.52 5.55 -15.04
CA LYS A 21 0.26 4.42 -14.47
C LYS A 21 0.82 4.73 -13.09
N LYS A 22 0.04 5.41 -12.26
CA LYS A 22 0.38 5.78 -10.87
C LYS A 22 -0.53 5.05 -9.90
N CYS A 23 0.04 4.54 -8.82
CA CYS A 23 -0.73 4.05 -7.67
C CYS A 23 -0.02 4.37 -6.36
N ASP A 24 -0.79 4.48 -5.31
CA ASP A 24 -0.28 4.88 -4.00
C ASP A 24 -0.39 3.70 -3.04
N HIS A 25 0.62 3.54 -2.21
CA HIS A 25 0.70 2.45 -1.25
C HIS A 25 0.90 3.01 0.15
N VAL A 26 0.09 2.52 1.08
CA VAL A 26 0.29 2.71 2.51
C VAL A 26 1.14 1.55 2.99
N VAL A 27 2.40 1.83 3.30
CA VAL A 27 3.39 0.84 3.72
C VAL A 27 3.57 0.93 5.22
N THR A 28 3.17 -0.13 5.93
CA THR A 28 3.16 -0.19 7.40
C THR A 28 3.95 -1.38 7.93
N GLY A 29 4.17 -2.40 7.11
CA GLY A 29 4.89 -3.61 7.49
C GLY A 29 5.35 -4.44 6.29
N PHE A 30 5.57 -5.73 6.54
CA PHE A 30 6.14 -6.66 5.58
C PHE A 30 5.28 -6.83 4.32
N TRP A 31 3.97 -7.07 4.44
CA TRP A 31 3.11 -7.41 3.31
C TRP A 31 2.86 -6.22 2.39
N SER A 32 2.52 -5.06 2.95
CA SER A 32 2.37 -3.82 2.16
C SER A 32 3.66 -3.46 1.41
N ARG A 33 4.83 -3.72 2.01
CA ARG A 33 6.13 -3.55 1.33
C ARG A 33 6.32 -4.52 0.18
N ILE A 34 5.93 -5.79 0.32
CA ILE A 34 5.98 -6.77 -0.77
C ILE A 34 5.02 -6.37 -1.91
N SER A 35 3.79 -5.94 -1.58
CA SER A 35 2.82 -5.48 -2.58
C SER A 35 3.32 -4.23 -3.33
N ALA A 36 3.87 -3.24 -2.62
CA ALA A 36 4.46 -2.06 -3.25
C ALA A 36 5.66 -2.41 -4.15
N SER A 37 6.50 -3.35 -3.72
CA SER A 37 7.64 -3.82 -4.52
C SER A 37 7.20 -4.48 -5.82
N GLU A 38 6.16 -5.31 -5.78
CA GLU A 38 5.63 -5.95 -6.98
C GLU A 38 4.95 -4.94 -7.91
N ALA A 39 4.15 -4.02 -7.37
CA ALA A 39 3.47 -2.99 -8.15
C ALA A 39 4.42 -2.04 -8.90
N ARG A 40 5.62 -1.79 -8.36
CA ARG A 40 6.67 -0.99 -9.01
C ARG A 40 7.12 -1.53 -10.36
N LYS A 41 6.86 -2.80 -10.67
CA LYS A 41 7.16 -3.37 -12.00
C LYS A 41 6.21 -2.87 -13.09
N TYR A 42 5.04 -2.35 -12.71
CA TYR A 42 3.96 -1.97 -13.63
C TYR A 42 3.54 -0.50 -13.49
N ALA A 43 3.80 0.12 -12.34
CA ALA A 43 3.36 1.48 -12.00
C ALA A 43 4.46 2.33 -11.36
N ASN A 44 4.30 3.66 -11.45
CA ASN A 44 4.94 4.61 -10.56
C ASN A 44 4.24 4.56 -9.19
N VAL A 45 4.86 3.84 -8.25
CA VAL A 45 4.36 3.67 -6.88
C VAL A 45 4.83 4.78 -5.96
N TRP A 46 3.91 5.48 -5.31
CA TRP A 46 4.19 6.42 -4.23
C TRP A 46 3.88 5.79 -2.87
N VAL A 47 4.69 6.08 -1.85
CA VAL A 47 4.40 5.66 -0.47
C VAL A 47 3.72 6.83 0.23
N ALA A 48 2.41 6.70 0.47
CA ALA A 48 1.57 7.82 0.87
C ALA A 48 1.64 8.16 2.38
N ASN A 49 2.21 7.28 3.21
CA ASN A 49 2.31 7.47 4.65
C ASN A 49 3.77 7.58 5.12
N LYS A 50 3.96 8.13 6.32
CA LYS A 50 5.21 8.00 7.08
C LYS A 50 4.92 7.20 8.35
N ILE A 51 5.91 6.44 8.80
CA ILE A 51 5.83 5.66 10.05
C ILE A 51 6.66 6.40 11.09
N SER A 52 6.09 6.61 12.28
CA SER A 52 6.88 7.10 13.42
C SER A 52 7.76 5.96 13.95
N THR A 53 9.07 6.18 13.99
CA THR A 53 10.05 5.22 14.52
C THR A 53 10.47 5.52 15.96
N THR A 54 9.97 6.61 16.54
CA THR A 54 10.26 7.00 17.92
C THR A 54 9.22 6.42 18.88
N GLY A 55 9.61 5.38 19.64
CA GLY A 55 8.73 4.75 20.63
C GLY A 55 7.91 3.58 20.05
N LEU A 56 6.62 3.51 20.40
CA LEU A 56 5.70 2.53 19.81
C LEU A 56 5.53 2.84 18.31
N LYS A 57 5.73 1.84 17.45
CA LYS A 57 5.45 1.97 16.01
C LYS A 57 3.98 2.37 15.83
N SER A 58 3.76 3.59 15.34
CA SER A 58 2.42 4.08 15.02
C SER A 58 2.41 4.65 13.60
N ILE A 59 1.26 4.52 12.97
CA ILE A 59 0.97 5.11 11.67
C ILE A 59 0.46 6.52 11.94
N GLN A 60 0.94 7.50 11.17
CA GLN A 60 0.48 8.88 11.28
C GLN A 60 -1.02 9.01 10.94
N SER A 61 -1.64 10.08 11.41
CA SER A 61 -3.03 10.42 11.10
C SER A 61 -3.27 10.43 9.59
N LEU A 62 -4.48 10.05 9.15
CA LEU A 62 -4.88 10.08 7.74
C LEU A 62 -4.70 11.46 7.11
N SER A 63 -4.86 12.53 7.89
CA SER A 63 -4.64 13.91 7.45
C SER A 63 -3.19 14.21 7.05
N GLU A 64 -2.24 13.38 7.47
CA GLU A 64 -0.81 13.52 7.14
C GLU A 64 -0.40 12.68 5.92
N TRP A 65 -1.34 11.92 5.34
CA TRP A 65 -1.03 11.09 4.18
C TRP A 65 -0.98 11.94 2.92
N GLU A 66 0.08 11.74 2.13
CA GLU A 66 0.33 12.44 0.88
C GLU A 66 -0.17 11.57 -0.28
N VAL A 67 -1.50 11.44 -0.42
CA VAL A 67 -2.12 10.71 -1.54
C VAL A 67 -2.19 11.60 -2.79
N ARG A 68 -1.71 11.09 -3.91
CA ARG A 68 -1.72 11.77 -5.20
C ARG A 68 -3.11 11.74 -5.82
N SER A 69 -3.59 12.91 -6.24
CA SER A 69 -4.87 13.06 -6.94
C SER A 69 -4.92 12.39 -8.31
N ASP A 70 -3.75 12.07 -8.90
CA ASP A 70 -3.62 11.39 -10.19
C ASP A 70 -3.31 9.89 -10.06
N SER A 71 -3.35 9.35 -8.84
CA SER A 71 -3.22 7.91 -8.59
C SER A 71 -4.47 7.16 -9.04
N SER A 72 -4.28 5.92 -9.51
CA SER A 72 -5.39 5.06 -9.94
C SER A 72 -6.10 4.41 -8.76
N TYR A 73 -5.36 4.14 -7.68
CA TYR A 73 -5.86 3.56 -6.44
C TYR A 73 -4.85 3.78 -5.30
N VAL A 74 -5.35 3.62 -4.07
CA VAL A 74 -4.55 3.48 -2.86
C VAL A 74 -4.62 2.03 -2.38
N HIS A 75 -3.48 1.42 -2.11
CA HIS A 75 -3.38 0.05 -1.57
C HIS A 75 -2.85 0.09 -0.14
N LEU A 76 -3.56 -0.56 0.78
CA LEU A 76 -3.13 -0.77 2.16
C LEU A 76 -3.22 -2.25 2.54
N CYS A 77 -2.40 -2.68 3.49
CA CYS A 77 -2.57 -3.97 4.16
C CYS A 77 -3.29 -3.73 5.49
N ALA A 78 -4.52 -4.24 5.63
CA ALA A 78 -5.34 -4.00 6.81
C ALA A 78 -4.71 -4.58 8.09
N ASN A 79 -4.05 -5.73 7.97
CA ASN A 79 -3.36 -6.41 9.07
C ASN A 79 -2.01 -6.98 8.60
N GLU A 80 -0.92 -6.40 9.09
CA GLU A 80 0.46 -6.82 8.87
C GLU A 80 0.83 -7.93 9.85
N THR A 81 0.48 -9.18 9.51
CA THR A 81 0.65 -10.34 10.42
C THR A 81 2.10 -10.59 10.86
N VAL A 82 3.09 -10.20 10.04
CA VAL A 82 4.51 -10.38 10.38
C VAL A 82 4.98 -9.35 11.41
N ASP A 83 4.45 -8.12 11.33
CA ASP A 83 4.85 -7.01 12.20
C ASP A 83 3.87 -6.78 13.38
N GLY A 84 2.71 -7.45 13.37
CA GLY A 84 1.68 -7.31 14.40
C GLY A 84 0.99 -5.94 14.39
N ILE A 85 0.79 -5.35 13.21
CA ILE A 85 0.19 -4.02 13.04
C ILE A 85 -1.15 -4.16 12.34
N GLU A 86 -2.22 -3.64 12.94
CA GLU A 86 -3.58 -3.70 12.40
C GLU A 86 -4.21 -2.31 12.38
N PHE A 87 -4.92 -2.00 11.29
CA PHE A 87 -5.81 -0.85 11.22
C PHE A 87 -7.12 -1.18 11.93
N ARG A 88 -7.43 -0.45 13.02
CA ARG A 88 -8.72 -0.62 13.72
C ARG A 88 -9.92 -0.19 12.89
N GLU A 89 -9.70 0.80 12.03
CA GLU A 89 -10.70 1.33 11.11
C GLU A 89 -10.04 1.49 9.74
N ILE A 90 -10.72 1.02 8.69
CA ILE A 90 -10.27 1.22 7.32
C ILE A 90 -10.60 2.66 6.92
N PRO A 91 -9.64 3.44 6.39
CA PRO A 91 -9.91 4.77 5.89
C PRO A 91 -10.90 4.70 4.73
N ILE A 92 -12.00 5.45 4.82
CA ILE A 92 -13.03 5.62 3.78
C ILE A 92 -12.88 6.96 3.10
#